data_AF-A0A084W7I2-F1
#
_entry.id   AF-A0A084W7I2-F1
#
_cell.length_a   1.000
_cell.length_b   1.000
_cell.length_c   1.000
_cell.angle_alpha   90.00
_cell.angle_beta   90.00
_cell.angle_gamma   90.00
#
_symmetry.space_group_name_H-M   'P 1'
#
loop_
_entity.id
_entity.type
_entity.pdbx_description
1 polymer ?
#
loop_
_entity_poly.entity_id
_entity_poly.type
_entity_poly.pdbx_seq_one_letter_code
_entity_poly.pdbx_strand_id
1 'polypeptide(L)'
;MVDNEILAILRQRFEDCVLYESPDHERKCRSLLDTYEKASENWFIKYGDLGGYANAKTAYMKQKHRMIWERRHGPVGSGMKAVDGEDAGEGH
;
A
#
# COMPACT_ATOMS: atom_id res chain seq x y z
N MET A 1 -14.76 3.64 10.30
CA MET A 1 -13.41 4.16 10.64
C MET A 1 -13.08 5.24 9.63
N VAL A 2 -12.57 6.41 10.04
CA VAL A 2 -12.40 7.57 9.13
C VAL A 2 -11.60 7.22 7.88
N ASP A 3 -10.49 6.47 8.02
CA ASP A 3 -9.65 6.10 6.88
C ASP A 3 -10.36 5.19 5.86
N ASN A 4 -11.41 4.43 6.26
CA ASN A 4 -12.24 3.68 5.31
C ASN A 4 -13.14 4.62 4.49
N GLU A 5 -13.70 5.65 5.14
CA GLU A 5 -14.56 6.62 4.48
C GLU A 5 -13.76 7.48 3.48
N ILE A 6 -12.49 7.77 3.79
CA ILE A 6 -11.58 8.43 2.84
C ILE A 6 -11.46 7.59 1.56
N LEU A 7 -11.24 6.26 1.69
CA LEU A 7 -11.18 5.38 0.51
C LEU A 7 -12.50 5.31 -0.23
N ALA A 8 -13.63 5.26 0.47
CA ALA A 8 -14.95 5.25 -0.14
C ALA A 8 -15.18 6.52 -0.99
N ILE A 9 -14.85 7.68 -0.44
CA ILE A 9 -14.97 8.97 -1.15
C ILE A 9 -14.05 9.02 -2.37
N LEU A 10 -12.80 8.59 -2.25
CA LEU A 10 -11.84 8.60 -3.36
C LEU A 10 -12.28 7.66 -4.49
N ARG A 11 -12.79 6.48 -4.13
CA ARG A 11 -13.35 5.52 -5.07
C ARG A 11 -14.55 6.11 -5.80
N GLN A 12 -15.50 6.69 -5.07
CA GLN A 12 -16.69 7.32 -5.66
C GLN A 12 -16.30 8.43 -6.65
N ARG A 13 -15.34 9.28 -6.30
CA ARG A 13 -14.84 10.34 -7.22
C ARG A 13 -14.26 9.78 -8.51
N PHE A 14 -13.53 8.66 -8.43
CA PHE A 14 -13.01 7.99 -9.62
C PHE A 14 -14.15 7.42 -10.46
N GLU A 15 -15.09 6.70 -9.85
CA GLU A 15 -16.26 6.11 -10.52
C GLU A 15 -17.12 7.19 -11.21
N ASP A 16 -17.37 8.32 -10.52
CA ASP A 16 -18.09 9.47 -11.08
C ASP A 16 -17.36 10.03 -12.32
N CYS A 17 -16.04 10.21 -12.23
CA CYS A 17 -15.24 10.69 -13.38
C CYS A 17 -15.33 9.74 -14.57
N VAL A 18 -15.24 8.43 -14.34
CA VAL A 18 -15.34 7.41 -15.39
C VAL A 18 -16.69 7.50 -16.10
N LEU A 19 -17.77 7.70 -15.36
CA LEU A 19 -19.10 7.85 -15.91
C LEU A 19 -19.24 9.10 -16.80
N TYR A 20 -18.71 10.25 -16.37
CA TYR A 20 -18.86 11.52 -17.09
C TYR A 20 -17.90 11.68 -18.28
N GLU A 21 -16.70 11.11 -18.21
CA GLU A 21 -15.64 11.34 -19.21
C GLU A 21 -15.52 10.22 -20.25
N SER A 22 -16.40 9.22 -20.22
CA SER A 22 -16.43 8.14 -21.22
C SER A 22 -16.67 8.69 -22.64
N PRO A 23 -15.89 8.26 -23.66
CA PRO A 23 -14.93 7.14 -23.63
C PRO A 23 -13.50 7.52 -23.20
N ASP A 24 -13.13 8.80 -23.12
CA ASP A 24 -11.76 9.29 -22.86
C ASP A 24 -11.32 9.21 -21.38
N HIS A 25 -12.12 8.56 -20.53
CA HIS A 25 -11.92 8.45 -19.09
C HIS A 25 -10.53 7.94 -18.69
N GLU A 26 -9.92 7.03 -19.46
CA GLU A 26 -8.59 6.48 -19.15
C GLU A 26 -7.52 7.56 -18.98
N ARG A 27 -7.56 8.58 -19.85
CA ARG A 27 -6.61 9.70 -19.79
C ARG A 27 -7.07 10.77 -18.82
N LYS A 28 -8.36 11.12 -18.84
CA LYS A 28 -8.90 12.24 -18.06
C LYS A 28 -9.00 11.94 -16.56
N CYS A 29 -9.30 10.71 -16.19
CA CYS A 29 -9.49 10.28 -14.80
C CYS A 29 -8.24 9.66 -14.16
N ARG A 30 -7.12 9.58 -14.89
CA ARG A 30 -5.88 8.93 -14.42
C ARG A 30 -5.40 9.45 -13.06
N SER A 31 -5.44 10.77 -12.86
CA SER A 31 -5.00 11.38 -11.60
C SER A 31 -5.85 10.98 -10.39
N LEU A 32 -7.16 10.74 -10.59
CA LEU A 32 -8.06 10.26 -9.55
C LEU A 32 -7.80 8.80 -9.22
N LEU A 33 -7.54 7.97 -10.25
CA LEU A 33 -7.12 6.59 -10.07
C LEU A 33 -5.82 6.50 -9.26
N ASP A 34 -4.78 7.24 -9.68
CA ASP A 34 -3.48 7.26 -8.99
C ASP A 34 -3.64 7.70 -7.51
N THR A 35 -4.53 8.66 -7.25
CA THR A 35 -4.82 9.12 -5.88
C THR A 35 -5.52 8.03 -5.05
N TYR A 36 -6.50 7.34 -5.64
CA TYR A 36 -7.20 6.23 -4.99
C TYR A 36 -6.25 5.06 -4.71
N GLU A 37 -5.44 4.66 -5.68
CA GLU A 37 -4.47 3.57 -5.56
C GLU A 37 -3.45 3.86 -4.45
N LYS A 38 -2.88 5.06 -4.44
CA LYS A 38 -1.94 5.49 -3.39
C LYS A 38 -2.59 5.51 -2.00
N ALA A 39 -3.83 5.97 -1.90
CA ALA A 39 -4.55 5.97 -0.62
C ALA A 39 -4.84 4.53 -0.15
N SER A 40 -5.25 3.65 -1.06
CA SER A 40 -5.50 2.23 -0.80
C SER A 40 -4.25 1.51 -0.30
N GLU A 41 -3.10 1.74 -0.95
CA GLU A 41 -1.80 1.21 -0.52
C GLU A 41 -1.45 1.67 0.90
N ASN A 42 -1.56 2.97 1.18
CA ASN A 42 -1.28 3.52 2.51
C ASN A 42 -2.20 2.96 3.59
N TRP A 43 -3.48 2.78 3.28
CA TRP A 43 -4.43 2.15 4.18
C TRP A 43 -4.05 0.69 4.46
N PHE A 44 -3.68 -0.07 3.44
CA PHE A 44 -3.28 -1.47 3.59
C PHE A 44 -1.99 -1.60 4.41
N ILE A 45 -1.01 -0.72 4.17
CA ILE A 45 0.22 -0.66 4.98
C ILE A 45 -0.12 -0.47 6.47
N LYS A 46 -1.10 0.37 6.79
CA LYS A 46 -1.48 0.69 8.18
C LYS A 46 -2.38 -0.36 8.83
N TYR A 47 -3.39 -0.86 8.12
CA TYR A 47 -4.48 -1.65 8.69
C TYR A 47 -4.68 -3.03 8.08
N GLY A 48 -4.08 -3.30 6.91
CA GLY A 48 -4.13 -4.61 6.29
C GLY A 48 -3.67 -5.71 7.25
N ASP A 49 -4.27 -6.89 7.15
CA ASP A 49 -3.88 -8.09 7.90
C ASP A 49 -3.95 -8.00 9.45
N LEU A 50 -4.49 -6.91 10.01
CA LEU A 50 -4.62 -6.78 11.47
C LEU A 50 -5.83 -7.55 12.06
N GLY A 51 -6.76 -8.00 11.20
CA GLY A 51 -7.97 -8.72 11.59
C GLY A 51 -9.07 -7.84 12.21
N GLY A 52 -10.21 -8.45 12.55
CA GLY A 52 -11.40 -7.75 13.06
C GLY A 52 -11.27 -7.16 14.47
N TYR A 53 -10.32 -7.65 15.27
CA TYR A 53 -10.04 -7.16 16.63
C TYR A 53 -8.82 -6.23 16.69
N ALA A 54 -8.45 -5.64 15.54
CA ALA A 54 -7.34 -4.72 15.44
C ALA A 54 -7.49 -3.54 16.41
N ASN A 55 -6.37 -3.12 17.00
CA ASN A 55 -6.33 -1.99 17.91
C ASN A 55 -5.05 -1.18 17.68
N ALA A 56 -4.93 -0.05 18.39
CA ALA A 56 -3.78 0.84 18.23
C ALA A 56 -2.43 0.12 18.48
N LYS A 57 -2.39 -0.86 19.39
CA LYS A 57 -1.18 -1.62 19.70
C LYS A 57 -0.78 -2.54 18.53
N THR A 58 -1.73 -3.22 17.89
CA THR A 58 -1.41 -4.08 16.73
C THR A 58 -0.96 -3.25 15.53
N ALA A 59 -1.61 -2.12 15.26
CA ALA A 59 -1.19 -1.18 14.21
C ALA A 59 0.22 -0.61 14.47
N TYR A 60 0.51 -0.22 15.73
CA TYR A 60 1.84 0.25 16.12
C TYR A 60 2.92 -0.83 15.92
N MET A 61 2.63 -2.08 16.29
CA MET A 61 3.58 -3.17 16.09
C MET A 61 3.82 -3.45 14.61
N LYS A 62 2.80 -3.35 13.74
CA LYS A 62 2.98 -3.44 12.28
C LYS A 62 3.91 -2.34 11.76
N GLN A 63 3.67 -1.10 12.17
CA GLN A 63 4.53 0.04 11.81
C GLN A 63 5.98 -0.17 12.27
N LYS A 64 6.17 -0.64 13.51
CA LYS A 64 7.50 -0.94 14.06
C LYS A 64 8.23 -2.02 13.24
N HIS A 65 7.54 -3.08 12.85
CA HIS A 65 8.14 -4.13 12.00
C HIS A 65 8.62 -3.56 10.66
N ARG A 66 7.81 -2.73 10.00
CA ARG A 66 8.20 -2.05 8.76
C ARG A 66 9.46 -1.20 8.95
N MET A 67 9.51 -0.35 9.97
CA MET A 67 10.68 0.52 10.23
C MET A 67 11.96 -0.28 10.54
N ILE A 68 11.85 -1.37 11.29
CA ILE A 68 13.00 -2.25 11.57
C ILE A 68 13.48 -2.95 10.30
N TRP A 69 12.55 -3.41 9.46
CA TRP A 69 12.89 -4.01 8.17
C TRP A 69 13.59 -3.00 7.28
N GLU A 70 13.08 -1.77 7.19
CA GLU A 70 13.65 -0.72 6.34
C GLU A 70 15.06 -0.31 6.79
N ARG A 71 15.28 -0.28 8.11
CA ARG A 71 16.63 -0.05 8.67
C ARG A 71 17.63 -1.11 8.24
N ARG A 72 17.20 -2.38 8.06
CA ARG A 72 18.08 -3.50 7.72
C ARG A 72 18.31 -3.64 6.23
N HIS A 73 17.27 -3.42 5.41
CA HIS A 73 17.29 -3.80 3.99
C HIS A 73 17.16 -2.61 3.02
N GLY A 74 16.88 -1.40 3.52
CA GLY A 74 16.55 -0.25 2.67
C GLY A 74 15.03 -0.08 2.50
N PRO A 75 14.56 0.79 1.59
CA PRO A 75 13.13 1.00 1.37
C PRO A 75 12.38 -0.30 1.07
N VAL A 76 11.16 -0.47 1.62
CA VAL A 76 10.33 -1.66 1.31
C VAL A 76 10.16 -1.80 -0.20
N GLY A 77 10.41 -3.00 -0.73
CA GLY A 77 10.38 -3.29 -2.16
C GLY A 77 11.75 -3.30 -2.85
N SER A 78 12.83 -2.85 -2.19
CA SER A 78 14.20 -2.90 -2.77
C SER A 78 14.89 -4.27 -2.71
N GLY A 79 14.22 -5.31 -2.19
CA GLY A 79 14.82 -6.62 -1.91
C GLY A 79 15.72 -6.62 -0.67
N MET A 80 15.96 -7.80 -0.08
CA MET A 80 16.98 -7.94 0.96
C MET A 80 18.35 -7.73 0.32
N LYS A 81 19.20 -6.86 0.88
CA LYS A 81 20.59 -6.79 0.46
C LYS A 81 21.20 -8.18 0.63
N ALA A 82 21.80 -8.71 -0.44
CA ALA A 82 22.67 -9.87 -0.31
C ALA A 82 23.73 -9.50 0.73
N VAL A 83 23.83 -10.31 1.78
CA VAL A 83 25.01 -10.26 2.64
C VAL A 83 26.17 -10.69 1.76
N ASP A 84 27.06 -9.75 1.44
CA ASP A 84 28.33 -10.04 0.79
C ASP A 84 29.13 -10.95 1.74
N GLY A 85 29.01 -12.28 1.58
CA GLY A 85 29.82 -13.23 2.35
C GLY A 85 29.30 -14.62 2.65
N GLU A 86 28.15 -15.10 2.14
CA GLU A 86 27.80 -16.53 2.26
C GLU A 86 27.24 -17.09 0.95
N ASP A 87 28.15 -17.81 0.29
CA ASP A 87 28.04 -18.80 -0.78
C ASP A 87 26.74 -18.95 -1.59
N ALA A 88 26.94 -18.86 -2.90
CA ALA A 88 26.18 -19.58 -3.89
C ALA A 88 26.23 -21.09 -3.60
N GLY A 89 25.09 -21.67 -3.20
CA GLY A 89 24.98 -23.10 -2.92
C GLY A 89 23.67 -23.68 -3.46
N GLU A 90 23.76 -24.13 -4.71
CA GLU A 90 22.98 -25.22 -5.32
C GLU A 90 21.45 -25.14 -5.36
N GLY A 91 20.96 -25.01 -6.60
CA GLY A 91 19.68 -25.61 -6.96
C GLY A 91 19.76 -27.13 -6.97
N HIS A 92 18.69 -27.75 -6.47
CA HIS A 92 18.20 -29.05 -6.92
C HIS A 92 16.70 -28.93 -7.15
#